data_AF-A0A4Q5TZ44-F1
#
_entry.id   AF-A0A4Q5TZ44-F1
#
_cell.length_a   1.000
_cell.length_b   1.000
_cell.length_c   1.000
_cell.angle_alpha   90.00
_cell.angle_beta   90.00
_cell.angle_gamma   90.00
#
_symmetry.space_group_name_H-M   'P 1'
#
loop_
_entity.id
_entity.type
_entity.pdbx_description
1 polymer ?
#
loop_
_entity_poly.entity_id
_entity_poly.type
_entity_poly.pdbx_seq_one_letter_code
_entity_poly.pdbx_strand_id
1 'polypeptide(L)'
;GMKSETKFALTAEAGLNDGMAFPFIWLAILVAGTTAGNSPQLTGWLVNEVLYKIIAGVVMGLILGRAIAYFVFTLSRKYSFLKTNDGFLAIAMTLLVYGFTEMIHGYGFIAVFVSAVAFRHSEKDDDYHDELHSVTDQFERLLVAVLLLLFGGSLVSGILDSLSWRMVGFTFLFLFVIRPVAVMLTLSTASIHIKEKLAISFFGIRGMGSIFYLAFALNETSFMGTDELWSAVAFTILVSVLIHGITATRIMNHLKNALPVEEIPH
;
A
#
# COMPACT_ATOMS: atom_id res chain seq x y z
N GLY A 1 2.70 4.60 23.95
CA GLY A 1 1.52 3.78 24.30
C GLY A 1 0.56 3.70 23.14
N MET A 2 -0.68 4.20 23.26
CA MET A 2 -1.76 3.93 22.29
C MET A 2 -1.67 4.64 20.92
N LYS A 3 -1.20 5.90 20.84
CA LYS A 3 -1.12 6.64 19.56
C LYS A 3 -0.11 6.05 18.55
N SER A 4 0.91 5.37 19.05
CA SER A 4 1.91 4.65 18.23
C SER A 4 1.33 3.37 17.65
N GLU A 5 0.53 2.64 18.43
CA GLU A 5 -0.09 1.38 18.00
C GLU A 5 -1.16 1.58 16.92
N THR A 6 -1.99 2.62 17.01
CA THR A 6 -3.02 2.88 15.99
C THR A 6 -2.41 3.32 14.65
N LYS A 7 -1.38 4.19 14.67
CA LYS A 7 -0.64 4.57 13.45
C LYS A 7 0.07 3.38 12.84
N PHE A 8 0.71 2.56 13.66
CA PHE A 8 1.37 1.34 13.22
C PHE A 8 0.36 0.36 12.60
N ALA A 9 -0.79 0.15 13.22
CA ALA A 9 -1.84 -0.72 12.67
C ALA A 9 -2.38 -0.23 11.32
N LEU A 10 -2.56 1.09 11.16
CA LEU A 10 -3.00 1.69 9.88
C LEU A 10 -1.94 1.59 8.78
N THR A 11 -0.67 1.88 9.09
CA THR A 11 0.43 1.73 8.13
C THR A 11 0.69 0.26 7.80
N ALA A 12 0.51 -0.64 8.79
CA ALA A 12 0.60 -2.08 8.65
C ALA A 12 -0.49 -2.64 7.74
N GLU A 13 -1.73 -2.21 7.95
CA GLU A 13 -2.88 -2.57 7.13
C GLU A 13 -2.67 -2.10 5.69
N ALA A 14 -2.19 -0.86 5.49
CA ALA A 14 -1.89 -0.33 4.16
C ALA A 14 -0.78 -1.12 3.45
N GLY A 15 0.35 -1.38 4.12
CA GLY A 15 1.45 -2.13 3.53
C GLY A 15 1.12 -3.60 3.23
N LEU A 16 0.33 -4.24 4.08
CA LEU A 16 -0.16 -5.60 3.84
C LEU A 16 -1.14 -5.64 2.67
N ASN A 17 -2.07 -4.69 2.60
CA ASN A 17 -3.01 -4.55 1.50
C ASN A 17 -2.26 -4.39 0.16
N ASP A 18 -1.23 -3.56 0.14
CA ASP A 18 -0.42 -3.33 -1.06
C ASP A 18 0.29 -4.61 -1.54
N GLY A 19 0.78 -5.45 -0.62
CA GLY A 19 1.35 -6.76 -0.93
C GLY A 19 0.31 -7.78 -1.38
N MET A 20 -0.89 -7.76 -0.78
CA MET A 20 -2.00 -8.68 -1.10
C MET A 20 -2.73 -8.32 -2.40
N ALA A 21 -2.48 -7.15 -2.98
CA ALA A 21 -3.01 -6.78 -4.29
C ALA A 21 -2.40 -7.61 -5.43
N PHE A 22 -1.12 -8.00 -5.31
CA PHE A 22 -0.36 -8.63 -6.39
C PHE A 22 -0.94 -9.95 -6.93
N PRO A 23 -1.44 -10.89 -6.10
CA PRO A 23 -2.13 -12.06 -6.61
C PRO A 23 -3.25 -11.72 -7.60
N PHE A 24 -4.01 -10.65 -7.34
CA PHE A 24 -5.10 -10.22 -8.21
C PHE A 24 -4.59 -9.52 -9.47
N ILE A 25 -3.47 -8.79 -9.38
CA ILE A 25 -2.78 -8.24 -10.56
C ILE A 25 -2.30 -9.37 -11.47
N TRP A 26 -1.67 -10.40 -10.90
CA TRP A 26 -1.27 -11.60 -11.65
C TRP A 26 -2.45 -12.38 -12.21
N LEU A 27 -3.59 -12.38 -11.52
CA LEU A 27 -4.83 -12.94 -12.08
C LEU A 27 -5.29 -12.15 -13.30
N ALA A 28 -5.24 -10.81 -13.25
CA ALA A 28 -5.58 -9.97 -14.40
C ALA A 28 -4.63 -10.20 -15.58
N ILE A 29 -3.32 -10.34 -15.32
CA ILE A 29 -2.30 -10.71 -16.31
C ILE A 29 -2.62 -12.09 -16.92
N LEU A 30 -2.93 -13.09 -16.09
CA LEU A 30 -3.31 -14.42 -16.57
C LEU A 30 -4.53 -14.37 -17.49
N VAL A 31 -5.57 -13.64 -17.07
CA VAL A 31 -6.81 -13.47 -17.85
C VAL A 31 -6.53 -12.74 -19.16
N ALA A 32 -5.71 -11.68 -19.15
CA ALA A 32 -5.29 -11.01 -20.38
C ALA A 32 -4.55 -11.97 -21.32
N GLY A 33 -3.68 -12.83 -20.80
CA GLY A 33 -2.99 -13.87 -21.56
C GLY A 33 -3.92 -14.89 -22.22
N THR A 34 -5.15 -15.09 -21.71
CA THR A 34 -6.14 -15.97 -22.37
C THR A 34 -6.65 -15.41 -23.69
N THR A 35 -6.74 -14.09 -23.80
CA THR A 35 -7.11 -13.43 -25.05
C THR A 35 -6.04 -13.59 -26.14
N ALA A 36 -4.81 -13.97 -25.75
CA ALA A 36 -3.71 -14.35 -26.63
C ALA A 36 -3.68 -15.85 -26.99
N GLY A 37 -4.73 -16.63 -26.64
CA GLY A 37 -4.86 -18.05 -26.99
C GLY A 37 -4.32 -19.04 -25.96
N ASN A 38 -3.86 -18.58 -24.80
CA ASN A 38 -3.43 -19.45 -23.72
C ASN A 38 -4.61 -19.97 -22.89
N SER A 39 -4.57 -21.23 -22.46
CA SER A 39 -5.54 -21.73 -21.49
C SER A 39 -5.22 -21.16 -20.09
N PRO A 40 -6.19 -20.56 -19.37
CA PRO A 40 -5.93 -20.02 -18.05
C PRO A 40 -5.60 -21.14 -17.07
N GLN A 41 -4.35 -21.20 -16.62
CA GLN A 41 -3.91 -22.14 -15.59
C GLN A 41 -4.24 -21.59 -14.20
N LEU A 42 -5.52 -21.57 -13.86
CA LEU A 42 -6.03 -21.09 -12.55
C LEU A 42 -5.38 -21.81 -11.37
N THR A 43 -5.13 -23.12 -11.49
CA THR A 43 -4.43 -23.89 -10.46
C THR A 43 -2.98 -23.43 -10.30
N GLY A 44 -2.29 -23.15 -11.42
CA GLY A 44 -0.93 -22.62 -11.40
C GLY A 44 -0.86 -21.25 -10.73
N TRP A 45 -1.82 -20.37 -11.04
CA TRP A 45 -1.96 -19.08 -10.36
C TRP A 45 -2.21 -19.24 -8.86
N LEU A 46 -3.15 -20.11 -8.45
CA LEU A 46 -3.46 -20.31 -7.04
C LEU A 46 -2.25 -20.85 -6.27
N VAL A 47 -1.53 -21.83 -6.83
CA VAL A 47 -0.38 -22.44 -6.16
C VAL A 47 0.82 -21.50 -6.15
N ASN A 48 1.14 -20.86 -7.28
CA ASN A 48 2.32 -20.01 -7.39
C ASN A 48 2.07 -18.63 -6.77
N GLU A 49 1.11 -17.88 -7.31
CA GLU A 49 0.88 -16.47 -6.96
C GLU A 49 0.23 -16.32 -5.59
N VAL A 50 -0.73 -17.19 -5.24
CA VAL A 50 -1.41 -17.08 -3.94
C VAL A 50 -0.63 -17.83 -2.85
N LEU A 51 -0.37 -19.12 -3.01
CA LEU A 51 0.25 -19.90 -1.92
C LEU A 51 1.75 -19.65 -1.81
N TYR A 52 2.52 -19.95 -2.84
CA TYR A 52 3.98 -19.92 -2.78
C TYR A 52 4.51 -18.51 -2.50
N LYS A 53 4.14 -17.51 -3.30
CA LYS A 53 4.72 -16.15 -3.17
C LYS A 53 4.36 -15.47 -1.85
N ILE A 54 3.15 -15.72 -1.32
CA ILE A 54 2.75 -15.21 0.01
C ILE A 54 3.55 -15.91 1.11
N ILE A 55 3.63 -17.25 1.09
CA ILE A 55 4.39 -18.01 2.09
C ILE A 55 5.87 -17.63 2.05
N ALA A 56 6.46 -17.54 0.85
CA ALA A 56 7.83 -17.11 0.63
C ALA A 56 8.07 -15.71 1.20
N GLY A 57 7.17 -14.76 0.93
CA GLY A 57 7.23 -13.41 1.49
C GLY A 57 7.19 -13.41 3.03
N VAL A 58 6.27 -14.15 3.64
CA VAL A 58 6.17 -14.27 5.10
C VAL A 58 7.43 -14.89 5.70
N VAL A 59 7.89 -16.02 5.16
CA VAL A 59 9.08 -16.73 5.67
C VAL A 59 10.33 -15.86 5.54
N MET A 60 10.56 -15.24 4.37
CA MET A 60 11.70 -14.34 4.17
C MET A 60 11.63 -13.11 5.04
N GLY A 61 10.45 -12.50 5.21
CA GLY A 61 10.26 -11.38 6.12
C GLY A 61 10.63 -11.73 7.56
N LEU A 62 10.21 -12.91 8.06
CA LEU A 62 10.57 -13.36 9.41
C LEU A 62 12.07 -13.61 9.56
N ILE A 63 12.70 -14.26 8.58
CA ILE A 63 14.14 -14.56 8.61
C ILE A 63 14.95 -13.28 8.56
N LEU A 64 14.71 -12.43 7.56
CA LEU A 64 15.47 -11.21 7.34
C LEU A 64 15.20 -10.17 8.42
N GLY A 65 13.95 -10.01 8.88
CA GLY A 65 13.63 -9.09 9.97
C GLY A 65 14.33 -9.45 11.28
N ARG A 66 14.38 -10.74 11.63
CA ARG A 66 15.15 -11.21 12.80
C ARG A 66 16.66 -11.05 12.60
N ALA A 67 17.17 -11.36 11.41
CA ALA A 67 18.59 -11.18 11.11
C ALA A 67 18.99 -9.70 11.22
N ILE A 68 18.21 -8.81 10.63
CA ILE A 68 18.41 -7.35 10.68
C ILE A 68 18.35 -6.86 12.14
N ALA A 69 17.34 -7.26 12.91
CA ALA A 69 17.25 -6.91 14.33
C ALA A 69 18.48 -7.37 15.11
N TYR A 70 18.90 -8.63 14.91
CA TYR A 70 20.09 -9.16 15.54
C TYR A 70 21.34 -8.33 15.19
N PHE A 71 21.54 -8.00 13.90
CA PHE A 71 22.69 -7.19 13.48
C PHE A 71 22.62 -5.78 14.07
N VAL A 72 21.49 -5.09 13.96
CA VAL A 72 21.32 -3.71 14.45
C VAL A 72 21.56 -3.63 15.95
N PHE A 73 20.85 -4.45 16.75
CA PHE A 73 20.94 -4.38 18.21
C PHE A 73 22.24 -4.97 18.79
N THR A 74 22.96 -5.81 18.03
CA THR A 74 24.25 -6.37 18.49
C THR A 74 25.44 -5.51 18.06
N LEU A 75 25.45 -4.98 16.82
CA LEU A 75 26.51 -4.07 16.36
C LEU A 75 26.42 -2.69 16.99
N SER A 76 25.21 -2.17 17.25
CA SER A 76 25.04 -0.85 17.89
C SER A 76 25.69 -0.80 19.27
N ARG A 77 25.59 -1.89 20.05
CA ARG A 77 26.26 -2.03 21.36
C ARG A 77 27.79 -2.08 21.27
N LYS A 78 28.35 -2.47 20.12
CA LYS A 78 29.80 -2.64 19.93
C LYS A 78 30.46 -1.44 19.25
N TYR A 79 29.72 -0.67 18.44
CA TYR A 79 30.25 0.46 17.67
C TYR A 79 29.33 1.68 17.80
N SER A 80 29.74 2.63 18.65
CA SER A 80 29.08 3.94 18.86
C SER A 80 29.01 4.83 17.60
N PHE A 81 29.58 4.39 16.46
CA PHE A 81 29.63 5.13 15.20
C PHE A 81 28.36 5.01 14.35
N LEU A 82 27.42 4.15 14.73
CA LEU A 82 26.11 4.03 14.09
C LEU A 82 25.12 5.14 14.49
N LYS A 83 25.56 6.16 15.24
CA LYS A 83 24.77 7.37 15.54
C LYS A 83 24.68 8.36 14.35
N THR A 84 24.71 7.88 13.12
CA THR A 84 24.66 8.73 11.91
C THR A 84 23.62 8.20 10.91
N ASN A 85 22.55 8.98 10.72
CA ASN A 85 21.53 8.87 9.66
C ASN A 85 20.68 7.59 9.62
N ASP A 86 20.09 7.29 10.77
CA ASP A 86 19.18 6.19 11.05
C ASP A 86 18.09 5.91 9.99
N GLY A 87 17.51 6.92 9.33
CA GLY A 87 16.46 6.63 8.33
C GLY A 87 16.95 6.19 6.94
N PHE A 88 18.22 6.41 6.57
CA PHE A 88 18.80 5.76 5.38
C PHE A 88 19.00 4.26 5.62
N LEU A 89 19.30 3.88 6.86
CA LEU A 89 19.40 2.50 7.28
C LEU A 89 18.04 1.78 7.14
N ALA A 90 16.94 2.44 7.52
CA ALA A 90 15.59 1.93 7.32
C ALA A 90 15.25 1.66 5.84
N ILE A 91 15.62 2.59 4.96
CA ILE A 91 15.44 2.43 3.51
C ILE A 91 16.30 1.28 2.98
N ALA A 92 17.57 1.20 3.37
CA ALA A 92 18.46 0.12 2.97
C ALA A 92 17.94 -1.25 3.41
N MET A 93 17.46 -1.38 4.65
CA MET A 93 16.83 -2.61 5.15
C MET A 93 15.59 -2.97 4.36
N THR A 94 14.73 -2.01 4.08
CA THR A 94 13.53 -2.20 3.26
C THR A 94 13.90 -2.74 1.87
N LEU A 95 14.86 -2.10 1.19
CA LEU A 95 15.33 -2.51 -0.13
C LEU A 95 16.02 -3.88 -0.12
N LEU A 96 16.79 -4.20 0.93
CA LEU A 96 17.43 -5.50 1.08
C LEU A 96 16.38 -6.60 1.26
N VAL A 97 15.42 -6.41 2.15
CA VAL A 97 14.33 -7.38 2.38
C VAL A 97 13.53 -7.60 1.10
N TYR A 98 13.17 -6.50 0.43
CA TYR A 98 12.48 -6.55 -0.85
C TYR A 98 13.29 -7.34 -1.88
N GLY A 99 14.55 -6.93 -2.13
CA GLY A 99 15.41 -7.53 -3.15
C GLY A 99 15.70 -9.00 -2.92
N PHE A 100 16.06 -9.41 -1.70
CA PHE A 100 16.31 -10.83 -1.39
C PHE A 100 15.05 -11.70 -1.52
N THR A 101 13.88 -11.14 -1.23
CA THR A 101 12.61 -11.86 -1.40
C THR A 101 12.26 -12.01 -2.88
N GLU A 102 12.45 -10.96 -3.68
CA GLU A 102 12.23 -11.01 -5.13
C GLU A 102 13.18 -11.98 -5.83
N MET A 103 14.41 -12.19 -5.33
CA MET A 103 15.34 -13.19 -5.87
C MET A 103 14.82 -14.62 -5.80
N ILE A 104 13.92 -14.91 -4.84
CA ILE A 104 13.23 -16.20 -4.74
C ILE A 104 11.80 -16.12 -5.32
N HIS A 105 11.51 -15.07 -6.08
CA HIS A 105 10.19 -14.79 -6.66
C HIS A 105 9.04 -14.67 -5.64
N GLY A 106 9.33 -14.36 -4.37
CA GLY A 106 8.31 -14.08 -3.35
C GLY A 106 7.86 -12.63 -3.39
N TYR A 107 6.74 -12.29 -2.74
CA TYR A 107 6.28 -10.90 -2.70
C TYR A 107 7.10 -10.03 -1.74
N GLY A 108 7.96 -9.18 -2.30
CA GLY A 108 8.81 -8.27 -1.54
C GLY A 108 8.05 -7.35 -0.58
N PHE A 109 6.87 -6.85 -0.96
CA PHE A 109 6.02 -6.02 -0.09
C PHE A 109 5.58 -6.75 1.19
N ILE A 110 5.16 -8.02 1.05
CA ILE A 110 4.78 -8.85 2.21
C ILE A 110 6.00 -9.10 3.10
N ALA A 111 7.16 -9.40 2.51
CA ALA A 111 8.38 -9.63 3.28
C ALA A 111 8.83 -8.38 4.04
N VAL A 112 8.82 -7.20 3.42
CA VAL A 112 9.15 -5.92 4.07
C VAL A 112 8.22 -5.69 5.26
N PHE A 113 6.91 -5.90 5.07
CA PHE A 113 5.93 -5.75 6.14
C PHE A 113 6.20 -6.70 7.31
N VAL A 114 6.34 -8.00 7.03
CA VAL A 114 6.59 -9.03 8.05
C VAL A 114 7.94 -8.82 8.73
N SER A 115 8.95 -8.35 7.99
CA SER A 115 10.26 -7.98 8.52
C SER A 115 10.17 -6.82 9.51
N ALA A 116 9.40 -5.77 9.20
CA ALA A 116 9.19 -4.65 10.12
C ALA A 116 8.52 -5.10 11.42
N VAL A 117 7.52 -5.99 11.33
CA VAL A 117 6.86 -6.59 12.51
C VAL A 117 7.84 -7.44 13.33
N ALA A 118 8.63 -8.29 12.67
CA ALA A 118 9.62 -9.16 13.32
C ALA A 118 10.75 -8.35 13.98
N PHE A 119 11.18 -7.27 13.34
CA PHE A 119 12.17 -6.33 13.86
C PHE A 119 11.66 -5.67 15.15
N ARG A 120 10.46 -5.08 15.10
CA ARG A 120 9.84 -4.39 16.24
C ARG A 120 9.57 -5.33 17.42
N HIS A 121 9.23 -6.59 17.18
CA HIS A 121 9.06 -7.55 18.29
C HIS A 121 10.35 -7.86 19.05
N SER A 122 11.51 -7.67 18.40
CA SER A 122 12.83 -7.89 19.00
C SER A 122 13.31 -6.68 19.81
N GLU A 123 12.63 -5.54 19.68
CA GLU A 123 12.89 -4.28 20.38
C GLU A 123 12.09 -4.27 21.69
N LYS A 124 12.57 -4.98 22.70
CA LYS A 124 11.84 -5.15 23.97
C LYS A 124 12.22 -4.23 25.13
N ASP A 125 13.28 -3.42 25.07
CA ASP A 125 13.68 -2.60 26.23
C ASP A 125 14.59 -1.38 25.97
N ASP A 126 14.87 -0.99 24.72
CA ASP A 126 15.80 0.13 24.46
C ASP A 126 15.07 1.35 23.88
N ASP A 127 15.38 2.54 24.43
CA ASP A 127 14.85 3.88 24.14
C ASP A 127 15.33 4.39 22.75
N TYR A 128 15.24 3.55 21.73
CA TYR A 128 15.65 3.84 20.37
C TYR A 128 14.47 4.47 19.61
N HIS A 129 14.27 5.77 19.81
CA HIS A 129 13.11 6.49 19.26
C HIS A 129 13.48 7.69 18.36
N ASP A 130 12.62 7.86 17.35
CA ASP A 130 12.25 9.05 16.57
C ASP A 130 13.07 9.48 15.33
N GLU A 131 14.36 9.13 15.18
CA GLU A 131 15.12 9.57 14.00
C GLU A 131 14.85 8.74 12.72
N LEU A 132 14.62 7.42 12.83
CA LEU A 132 14.32 6.53 11.68
C LEU A 132 13.12 7.02 10.85
N HIS A 133 12.04 7.42 11.54
CA HIS A 133 10.79 7.82 10.90
C HIS A 133 10.91 9.13 10.13
N SER A 134 11.70 10.07 10.63
CA SER A 134 11.73 11.43 10.09
C SER A 134 12.29 11.51 8.66
N VAL A 135 13.28 10.66 8.33
CA VAL A 135 13.89 10.62 6.99
C VAL A 135 13.05 9.77 6.04
N THR A 136 12.52 8.63 6.46
CA THR A 136 11.60 7.83 5.63
C THR A 136 10.35 8.63 5.27
N ASP A 137 9.78 9.37 6.21
CA ASP A 137 8.65 10.27 5.96
C ASP A 137 8.99 11.37 4.94
N GLN A 138 10.21 11.92 4.99
CA GLN A 138 10.67 12.92 4.02
C GLN A 138 10.83 12.32 2.62
N PHE A 139 11.41 11.13 2.52
CA PHE A 139 11.53 10.41 1.25
C PHE A 139 10.17 10.06 0.65
N GLU A 140 9.24 9.58 1.47
CA GLU A 140 7.86 9.32 1.04
C GLU A 140 7.21 10.59 0.48
N ARG A 141 7.29 11.71 1.21
CA ARG A 141 6.74 13.00 0.78
C ARG A 141 7.36 13.48 -0.53
N LEU A 142 8.66 13.32 -0.69
CA LEU A 142 9.36 13.70 -1.91
C LEU A 142 8.92 12.83 -3.10
N LEU A 143 8.85 11.51 -2.92
CA LEU A 143 8.39 10.59 -3.96
C LEU A 143 6.94 10.87 -4.36
N VAL A 144 6.06 11.11 -3.39
CA VAL A 144 4.66 11.50 -3.66
C VAL A 144 4.62 12.83 -4.42
N ALA A 145 5.40 13.82 -4.04
CA ALA A 145 5.45 15.11 -4.75
C ALA A 145 5.93 14.95 -6.20
N VAL A 146 7.00 14.19 -6.43
CA VAL A 146 7.51 13.89 -7.78
C VAL A 146 6.45 13.17 -8.60
N LEU A 147 5.83 12.12 -8.06
CA LEU A 147 4.78 11.39 -8.75
C LEU A 147 3.55 12.28 -9.03
N LEU A 148 3.19 13.22 -8.15
CA LEU A 148 2.07 14.15 -8.38
C LEU A 148 2.40 15.14 -9.49
N LEU A 149 3.64 15.60 -9.56
CA LEU A 149 4.12 16.45 -10.66
C LEU A 149 4.09 15.69 -11.99
N LEU A 150 4.60 14.46 -12.03
CA LEU A 150 4.54 13.60 -13.21
C LEU A 150 3.10 13.30 -13.62
N PHE A 151 2.23 13.02 -12.65
CA PHE A 151 0.81 12.78 -12.89
C PHE A 151 0.13 14.04 -13.46
N GLY A 152 0.38 15.22 -12.88
CA GLY A 152 -0.10 16.49 -13.41
C GLY A 152 0.38 16.76 -14.84
N GLY A 153 1.65 16.47 -15.13
CA GLY A 153 2.20 16.51 -16.49
C GLY A 153 1.49 15.55 -17.44
N SER A 154 1.22 14.31 -17.00
CA SER A 154 0.51 13.31 -17.80
C SER A 154 -0.92 13.72 -18.16
N LEU A 155 -1.60 14.45 -17.26
CA LEU A 155 -2.92 15.02 -17.52
C LEU A 155 -2.88 16.05 -18.64
N VAL A 156 -1.85 16.91 -18.66
CA VAL A 156 -1.66 17.92 -19.71
C VAL A 156 -1.23 17.29 -21.02
N SER A 157 -0.50 16.18 -20.98
CA SER A 157 -0.03 15.46 -22.17
C SER A 157 -1.08 14.53 -22.80
N GLY A 158 -2.34 14.56 -22.36
CA GLY A 158 -3.42 13.80 -23.00
C GLY A 158 -3.63 12.39 -22.46
N ILE A 159 -3.20 12.05 -21.23
CA ILE A 159 -3.48 10.71 -20.65
C ILE A 159 -4.98 10.40 -20.55
N LEU A 160 -5.84 11.41 -20.64
CA LEU A 160 -7.30 11.29 -20.63
C LEU A 160 -7.94 11.30 -22.03
N ASP A 161 -7.16 11.32 -23.11
CA ASP A 161 -7.69 11.43 -24.48
C ASP A 161 -8.54 10.20 -24.87
N SER A 162 -8.18 9.02 -24.35
CA SER A 162 -8.92 7.77 -24.55
C SER A 162 -10.08 7.58 -23.55
N LEU A 163 -10.38 8.59 -22.72
CA LEU A 163 -11.42 8.49 -21.70
C LEU A 163 -12.82 8.51 -22.32
N SER A 164 -13.53 7.40 -22.20
CA SER A 164 -14.93 7.31 -22.64
C SER A 164 -15.93 7.68 -21.52
N TRP A 165 -17.14 8.12 -21.89
CA TRP A 165 -18.22 8.39 -20.94
C TRP A 165 -18.60 7.14 -20.10
N ARG A 166 -18.43 5.94 -20.67
CA ARG A 166 -18.67 4.66 -19.98
C ARG A 166 -17.69 4.47 -18.84
N MET A 167 -16.41 4.81 -19.07
CA MET A 167 -15.37 4.78 -18.02
C MET A 167 -15.65 5.80 -16.94
N VAL A 168 -16.08 7.01 -17.31
CA VAL A 168 -16.49 8.04 -16.33
C VAL A 168 -17.61 7.50 -15.43
N GLY A 169 -18.70 6.98 -16.02
CA GLY A 169 -19.80 6.39 -15.28
C GLY A 169 -19.36 5.22 -14.39
N PHE A 170 -18.49 4.35 -14.91
CA PHE A 170 -17.90 3.26 -14.14
C PHE A 170 -17.05 3.76 -12.96
N THR A 171 -16.22 4.78 -13.14
CA THR A 171 -15.40 5.38 -12.07
C THR A 171 -16.28 5.89 -10.94
N PHE A 172 -17.36 6.61 -11.25
CA PHE A 172 -18.31 7.09 -10.23
C PHE A 172 -19.03 5.92 -9.53
N LEU A 173 -19.55 4.96 -10.29
CA LEU A 173 -20.15 3.75 -9.72
C LEU A 173 -19.17 3.01 -8.80
N PHE A 174 -17.93 2.87 -9.23
CA PHE A 174 -16.89 2.17 -8.50
C PHE A 174 -16.49 2.93 -7.22
N LEU A 175 -16.40 4.26 -7.27
CA LEU A 175 -16.05 5.09 -6.11
C LEU A 175 -17.16 5.18 -5.07
N PHE A 176 -18.40 5.39 -5.50
CA PHE A 176 -19.51 5.74 -4.59
C PHE A 176 -20.39 4.56 -4.22
N VAL A 177 -20.31 3.43 -4.95
CA VAL A 177 -21.15 2.25 -4.68
C VAL A 177 -20.30 1.02 -4.42
N ILE A 178 -19.55 0.55 -5.41
CA ILE A 178 -18.84 -0.75 -5.32
C ILE A 178 -17.87 -0.74 -4.14
N ARG A 179 -17.09 0.33 -3.99
CA ARG A 179 -16.12 0.43 -2.92
C ARG A 179 -16.77 0.53 -1.53
N PRO A 180 -17.71 1.45 -1.25
CA PRO A 180 -18.35 1.50 0.06
C PRO A 180 -18.99 0.17 0.44
N VAL A 181 -19.63 -0.51 -0.51
CA VAL A 181 -20.19 -1.84 -0.28
C VAL A 181 -19.11 -2.86 0.04
N ALA A 182 -18.03 -2.94 -0.74
CA ALA A 182 -16.92 -3.87 -0.50
C ALA A 182 -16.30 -3.65 0.88
N VAL A 183 -16.02 -2.40 1.26
CA VAL A 183 -15.45 -2.08 2.58
C VAL A 183 -16.44 -2.38 3.70
N MET A 184 -17.73 -2.09 3.54
CA MET A 184 -18.75 -2.43 4.54
C MET A 184 -18.90 -3.94 4.72
N LEU A 185 -18.77 -4.73 3.65
CA LEU A 185 -18.77 -6.19 3.71
C LEU A 185 -17.53 -6.70 4.46
N THR A 186 -16.35 -6.18 4.15
CA THR A 186 -15.10 -6.54 4.86
C THR A 186 -15.16 -6.18 6.33
N LEU A 187 -15.68 -4.99 6.66
CA LEU A 187 -15.82 -4.51 8.04
C LEU A 187 -17.08 -5.03 8.73
N SER A 188 -17.89 -5.89 8.11
CA SER A 188 -19.15 -6.36 8.69
C SER A 188 -18.93 -7.13 10.00
N THR A 189 -17.81 -7.84 10.11
CA THR A 189 -17.39 -8.59 11.32
C THR A 189 -16.65 -7.73 12.34
N ALA A 190 -16.27 -6.49 11.99
CA ALA A 190 -15.56 -5.58 12.89
C ALA A 190 -16.54 -4.81 13.81
N SER A 191 -16.22 -4.73 15.10
CA SER A 191 -16.98 -3.99 16.11
C SER A 191 -16.71 -2.47 16.06
N ILE A 192 -16.96 -1.86 14.90
CA ILE A 192 -16.72 -0.43 14.62
C ILE A 192 -18.06 0.28 14.39
N HIS A 193 -18.19 1.55 14.78
CA HIS A 193 -19.44 2.30 14.59
C HIS A 193 -19.71 2.56 13.10
N ILE A 194 -20.99 2.54 12.67
CA ILE A 194 -21.36 2.64 11.25
C ILE A 194 -20.85 3.91 10.56
N LYS A 195 -20.78 5.03 11.30
CA LYS A 195 -20.25 6.31 10.79
C LYS A 195 -18.74 6.25 10.53
N GLU A 196 -18.01 5.48 11.34
CA GLU A 196 -16.57 5.25 11.15
C GLU A 196 -16.34 4.28 9.98
N LYS A 197 -17.14 3.22 9.85
CA LYS A 197 -17.11 2.33 8.67
C LYS A 197 -17.34 3.12 7.38
N LEU A 198 -18.35 4.01 7.36
CA LEU A 198 -18.63 4.89 6.22
C LEU A 198 -17.49 5.87 5.95
N ALA A 199 -16.87 6.42 6.99
CA ALA A 199 -15.69 7.27 6.84
C ALA A 199 -14.52 6.51 6.23
N ILE A 200 -14.20 5.30 6.71
CA ILE A 200 -13.12 4.45 6.17
C ILE A 200 -13.41 4.09 4.70
N SER A 201 -14.65 3.70 4.39
CA SER A 201 -15.13 3.41 3.04
C SER A 201 -14.93 4.58 2.07
N PHE A 202 -15.12 5.81 2.56
CA PHE A 202 -15.06 7.03 1.75
C PHE A 202 -13.63 7.60 1.64
N PHE A 203 -12.85 7.53 2.72
CA PHE A 203 -11.52 8.13 2.85
C PHE A 203 -10.35 7.24 2.49
N GLY A 204 -10.56 6.00 2.09
CA GLY A 204 -9.49 5.25 1.46
C GLY A 204 -9.01 6.07 0.25
N ILE A 205 -7.84 6.68 0.29
CA ILE A 205 -7.35 7.43 -0.85
C ILE A 205 -7.07 6.42 -1.97
N ARG A 206 -7.53 6.67 -3.21
CA ARG A 206 -7.03 5.88 -4.35
C ARG A 206 -5.61 6.31 -4.60
N GLY A 207 -4.71 5.44 -4.17
CA GLY A 207 -3.29 5.72 -4.09
C GLY A 207 -2.62 5.80 -5.44
N MET A 208 -1.42 6.36 -5.39
CA MET A 208 -0.43 6.33 -6.46
C MET A 208 0.03 4.90 -6.77
N GLY A 209 -0.17 3.96 -5.82
CA GLY A 209 0.09 2.53 -6.02
C GLY A 209 -0.65 1.93 -7.22
N SER A 210 -1.82 2.45 -7.60
CA SER A 210 -2.53 2.00 -8.80
C SER A 210 -1.75 2.29 -10.10
N ILE A 211 -0.96 3.37 -10.14
CA ILE A 211 -0.05 3.65 -11.26
C ILE A 211 1.01 2.56 -11.33
N PHE A 212 1.59 2.21 -10.19
CA PHE A 212 2.58 1.14 -10.10
C PHE A 212 2.01 -0.21 -10.51
N TYR A 213 0.82 -0.60 -10.05
CA TYR A 213 0.19 -1.85 -10.46
C TYR A 213 -0.13 -1.91 -11.95
N LEU A 214 -0.63 -0.82 -12.52
CA LEU A 214 -0.90 -0.76 -13.97
C LEU A 214 0.40 -0.83 -14.76
N ALA A 215 1.44 -0.08 -14.36
CA ALA A 215 2.75 -0.13 -14.99
C ALA A 215 3.38 -1.52 -14.90
N PHE A 216 3.30 -2.16 -13.73
CA PHE A 216 3.77 -3.53 -13.52
C PHE A 216 3.04 -4.50 -14.44
N ALA A 217 1.71 -4.47 -14.48
CA ALA A 217 0.93 -5.36 -15.32
C ALA A 217 1.26 -5.17 -16.81
N LEU A 218 1.38 -3.92 -17.27
CA LEU A 218 1.74 -3.60 -18.66
C LEU A 218 3.18 -3.96 -19.02
N ASN A 219 4.08 -4.05 -18.03
CA ASN A 219 5.43 -4.53 -18.24
C ASN A 219 5.46 -6.05 -18.46
N GLU A 220 4.60 -6.78 -17.76
CA GLU A 220 4.48 -8.23 -17.89
C GLU A 220 3.70 -8.66 -19.14
N THR A 221 2.66 -7.91 -19.52
CA THR A 221 1.86 -8.26 -20.70
C THR A 221 1.18 -7.06 -21.34
N SER A 222 0.93 -7.14 -22.64
CA SER A 222 0.11 -6.16 -23.36
C SER A 222 -1.37 -6.44 -23.11
N PHE A 223 -2.08 -5.45 -22.59
CA PHE A 223 -3.53 -5.50 -22.48
C PHE A 223 -4.17 -4.91 -23.75
N MET A 224 -5.37 -5.38 -24.10
CA MET A 224 -6.20 -4.65 -25.06
C MET A 224 -6.70 -3.36 -24.41
N GLY A 225 -6.53 -2.25 -25.12
CA GLY A 225 -6.94 -0.93 -24.64
C GLY A 225 -6.03 -0.35 -23.55
N THR A 226 -4.71 -0.42 -23.74
CA THR A 226 -3.72 0.13 -22.81
C THR A 226 -3.97 1.61 -22.50
N ASP A 227 -4.29 2.41 -23.52
CA ASP A 227 -4.53 3.84 -23.35
C ASP A 227 -5.82 4.09 -22.54
N GLU A 228 -6.85 3.28 -22.78
CA GLU A 228 -8.10 3.27 -22.03
C GLU A 228 -7.88 2.90 -20.55
N LEU A 229 -7.00 1.93 -20.26
CA LEU A 229 -6.63 1.57 -18.88
C LEU A 229 -5.90 2.73 -18.19
N TRP A 230 -4.94 3.36 -18.87
CA TRP A 230 -4.26 4.55 -18.36
C TRP A 230 -5.25 5.69 -18.10
N SER A 231 -6.13 6.00 -19.05
CA SER A 231 -7.18 7.02 -18.90
C SER A 231 -8.12 6.71 -17.73
N ALA A 232 -8.58 5.46 -17.59
CA ALA A 232 -9.50 5.06 -16.53
C ALA A 232 -8.86 5.14 -15.13
N VAL A 233 -7.61 4.69 -15.00
CA VAL A 233 -6.85 4.78 -13.74
C VAL A 233 -6.52 6.23 -13.42
N ALA A 234 -6.04 7.01 -14.40
CA ALA A 234 -5.74 8.42 -14.22
C ALA A 234 -6.98 9.23 -13.83
N PHE A 235 -8.10 9.05 -14.53
CA PHE A 235 -9.36 9.71 -14.19
C PHE A 235 -9.84 9.33 -12.78
N THR A 236 -9.70 8.06 -12.43
CA THR A 236 -10.03 7.57 -11.10
C THR A 236 -9.18 8.22 -9.99
N ILE A 237 -7.87 8.35 -10.20
CA ILE A 237 -6.96 9.04 -9.28
C ILE A 237 -7.33 10.52 -9.19
N LEU A 238 -7.57 11.18 -10.33
CA LEU A 238 -7.97 12.58 -10.39
C LEU A 238 -9.24 12.84 -9.58
N VAL A 239 -10.30 12.06 -9.81
CA VAL A 239 -11.57 12.19 -9.05
C VAL A 239 -11.34 11.94 -7.57
N SER A 240 -10.54 10.92 -7.20
CA SER A 240 -10.21 10.66 -5.80
C SER A 240 -9.46 11.84 -5.16
N VAL A 241 -8.42 12.37 -5.80
CA VAL A 241 -7.63 13.50 -5.30
C VAL A 241 -8.49 14.76 -5.16
N LEU A 242 -9.36 15.06 -6.13
CA LEU A 242 -10.27 16.21 -6.07
C LEU A 242 -11.29 16.08 -4.94
N ILE A 243 -11.94 14.91 -4.81
CA ILE A 243 -12.90 14.65 -3.73
C ILE A 243 -12.20 14.80 -2.37
N HIS A 244 -11.04 14.17 -2.19
CA HIS A 244 -10.31 14.23 -0.92
C HIS A 244 -9.78 15.64 -0.63
N GLY A 245 -9.20 16.32 -1.61
CA GLY A 245 -8.68 17.68 -1.47
C GLY A 245 -9.75 18.69 -1.05
N ILE A 246 -10.97 18.57 -1.57
CA ILE A 246 -12.10 19.47 -1.24
C ILE A 246 -12.80 19.06 0.07
N THR A 247 -12.82 17.76 0.39
CA THR A 247 -13.69 17.20 1.44
C THR A 247 -12.97 16.93 2.75
N ALA A 248 -11.67 16.63 2.73
CA ALA A 248 -10.90 16.21 3.92
C ALA A 248 -11.00 17.22 5.07
N THR A 249 -10.82 18.51 4.80
CA THR A 249 -10.87 19.55 5.84
C THR A 249 -12.28 19.71 6.44
N ARG A 250 -13.35 19.59 5.62
CA ARG A 250 -14.73 19.75 6.09
C ARG A 250 -15.19 18.58 6.95
N ILE A 251 -14.91 17.35 6.53
CA ILE A 251 -15.40 16.17 7.23
C ILE A 251 -14.59 15.89 8.50
N MET A 252 -13.27 16.13 8.54
CA MET A 252 -12.52 16.03 9.79
C MET A 252 -13.06 16.99 10.86
N ASN A 253 -13.44 18.20 10.47
CA ASN A 253 -14.09 19.14 11.37
C ASN A 253 -15.48 18.67 11.83
N HIS A 254 -16.24 17.99 10.97
CA HIS A 254 -17.56 17.47 11.33
C HIS A 254 -17.48 16.23 12.23
N LEU A 255 -16.54 15.31 11.98
CA LEU A 255 -16.31 14.11 12.81
C LEU A 255 -15.80 14.47 14.21
N LYS A 256 -14.90 15.46 14.32
CA LYS A 256 -14.42 15.96 15.61
C LYS A 256 -15.54 16.53 16.48
N ASN A 257 -16.60 17.05 15.86
CA ASN A 257 -17.77 17.59 16.56
C ASN A 257 -18.86 16.54 16.83
N ALA A 258 -18.84 15.41 16.12
CA ALA A 258 -19.88 14.38 16.19
C ALA A 258 -19.49 13.14 17.02
N LEU A 259 -18.20 12.99 17.37
CA LEU A 259 -17.71 11.93 18.25
C LEU A 259 -17.65 12.46 19.69
N PRO A 260 -18.20 11.73 20.68
CA PRO A 260 -18.05 12.10 22.09
C PRO A 260 -16.56 12.05 22.46
N VAL A 261 -16.11 13.05 23.21
CA VAL A 261 -14.76 13.08 23.79
C VAL A 261 -14.62 11.84 24.66
N GLU A 262 -13.73 10.93 24.29
CA GLU A 262 -13.38 9.80 25.12
C GLU A 262 -12.72 10.35 26.39
N GLU A 263 -13.46 10.34 27.50
CA GLU A 263 -12.90 10.68 28.81
C GLU A 263 -11.82 9.65 29.14
N ILE A 264 -10.57 10.10 29.12
CA ILE A 264 -9.42 9.31 29.55
C ILE A 264 -9.64 9.01 31.05
N PRO A 265 -9.77 7.74 31.47
CA PRO A 265 -9.79 7.42 32.89
C PRO A 265 -8.42 7.79 33.47
N HIS A 266 -8.43 8.63 34.51
CA HIS A 266 -7.24 9.02 35.27
C HIS A 266 -6.54 7.83 35.92
#